data_AF-A0A5A9DYZ3-F1
#
_entry.id   AF-A0A5A9DYZ3-F1
#
_cell.length_a   1.000
_cell.length_b   1.000
_cell.length_c   1.000
_cell.angle_alpha   90.00
_cell.angle_beta   90.00
_cell.angle_gamma   90.00
#
_symmetry.space_group_name_H-M   'P 1'
#
loop_
_entity.id
_entity.type
_entity.pdbx_description
1 polymer ?
#
loop_
_entity_poly.entity_id
_entity_poly.type
_entity_poly.pdbx_seq_one_letter_code
_entity_poly.pdbx_strand_id
1 'polypeptide(L)'
;MSIWLKKSFFILLSILTFGLVSPSQAFLNEQNHTMAKGNGKPSSVESVPEEVLEEESSISHEDFIGNMMVQAEKNAYEKFGTKIKPVIEDEFKSLILPKIEKAIADTAVQFPEEDLTSLTISEVPQYAKTEKIFHIYDQRSGEDVIRFHVRKDHPPKDGYYFNFHYHTVHDQFQAHHDLGSIYWDKNTPPQWMSVS
;
A
#
# COMPACT_ATOMS: atom_id res chain seq x y z
N MET A 1 7.22 -49.64 -0.71
CA MET A 1 8.08 -48.64 -0.05
C MET A 1 7.27 -47.92 1.00
N SER A 2 7.67 -47.97 2.27
CA SER A 2 6.87 -47.36 3.34
C SER A 2 6.76 -45.86 3.11
N ILE A 3 5.56 -45.32 3.29
CA ILE A 3 5.24 -43.89 3.08
C ILE A 3 6.13 -42.99 3.95
N TRP A 4 6.64 -43.55 5.06
CA TRP A 4 7.61 -42.93 5.96
C TRP A 4 8.96 -42.63 5.31
N LEU A 5 9.47 -43.51 4.43
CA LEU A 5 10.73 -43.28 3.72
C LEU A 5 10.62 -42.13 2.70
N LYS A 6 9.46 -41.97 2.05
CA LYS A 6 9.23 -40.87 1.10
C LYS A 6 9.22 -39.51 1.79
N LYS A 7 8.62 -39.42 2.99
CA LYS A 7 8.57 -38.17 3.76
C LYS A 7 9.95 -37.72 4.25
N SER A 8 10.82 -38.65 4.63
CA SER A 8 12.19 -38.32 5.06
C SER A 8 13.05 -37.75 3.92
N PHE A 9 12.81 -38.16 2.67
CA PHE A 9 13.58 -37.69 1.51
C PHE A 9 13.34 -36.20 1.23
N PHE A 10 12.09 -35.73 1.33
CA PHE A 10 11.76 -34.31 1.11
C PHE A 10 12.35 -33.38 2.17
N ILE A 11 12.44 -33.84 3.42
CA ILE A 11 13.06 -33.08 4.52
C ILE A 11 14.57 -32.97 4.30
N LEU A 12 15.23 -34.06 3.92
CA LEU A 12 16.68 -34.06 3.63
C LEU A 12 17.01 -33.16 2.43
N LEU A 13 16.18 -33.20 1.38
CA LEU A 13 16.34 -32.35 0.20
C LEU A 13 16.19 -30.86 0.54
N SER A 14 15.23 -30.49 1.41
CA SER A 14 15.02 -29.11 1.83
C SER A 14 16.19 -28.56 2.64
N ILE A 15 16.77 -29.35 3.54
CA ILE A 15 17.96 -28.93 4.31
C ILE A 15 19.17 -28.77 3.39
N LEU A 16 19.31 -29.63 2.37
CA LEU A 16 20.41 -29.55 1.43
C LEU A 16 20.31 -28.32 0.51
N THR A 17 19.10 -27.94 0.08
CA THR A 17 18.90 -26.76 -0.78
C THR A 17 18.90 -25.45 -0.02
N PHE A 18 18.34 -25.41 1.20
CA PHE A 18 18.32 -24.18 2.02
C PHE A 18 19.57 -24.01 2.88
N GLY A 19 20.33 -25.07 3.15
CA GLY A 19 21.57 -25.01 3.94
C GLY A 19 22.82 -24.59 3.14
N LEU A 20 22.75 -24.51 1.81
CA LEU A 20 23.88 -24.16 0.93
C LEU A 20 23.78 -22.78 0.27
N VAL A 21 22.68 -22.06 0.46
CA VAL A 21 22.55 -20.66 0.00
C VAL A 21 22.86 -19.71 1.15
N SER A 22 24.16 -19.49 1.39
CA SER A 22 24.61 -18.30 2.11
C SER A 22 24.33 -17.07 1.24
N PRO A 23 23.69 -15.99 1.75
CA PRO A 23 23.60 -14.74 1.01
C PRO A 23 25.02 -14.26 0.71
N SER A 24 25.38 -14.16 -0.57
CA SER A 24 26.68 -13.62 -0.95
C SER A 24 26.73 -12.19 -0.44
N GLN A 25 27.59 -11.94 0.57
CA GLN A 25 27.97 -10.59 0.95
C GLN A 25 28.80 -10.01 -0.18
N ALA A 26 28.11 -9.46 -1.19
CA ALA A 26 28.72 -8.63 -2.21
C ALA A 26 28.95 -7.25 -1.60
N PHE A 27 29.93 -7.17 -0.69
CA PHE A 27 30.50 -5.90 -0.26
C PHE A 27 32.01 -6.06 -0.07
N LEU A 28 32.73 -5.19 -0.80
CA LEU A 28 34.13 -4.78 -0.65
C LEU A 28 35.20 -5.71 -1.24
N ASN A 29 35.77 -5.31 -2.38
CA ASN A 29 37.08 -4.62 -2.43
C ASN A 29 37.65 -4.67 -3.86
N GLU A 30 37.74 -3.53 -4.57
CA GLU A 30 38.69 -3.40 -5.67
C GLU A 30 39.44 -2.09 -5.51
N GLN A 31 40.61 -2.19 -4.87
CA GLN A 31 41.61 -1.15 -4.82
C GLN A 31 42.80 -1.60 -5.70
N ASN A 32 43.25 -0.68 -6.54
CA ASN A 32 44.59 -0.56 -7.13
C ASN A 32 44.86 -1.30 -8.46
N HIS A 33 44.69 -0.57 -9.56
CA HIS A 33 45.70 -0.55 -10.61
C HIS A 33 46.08 0.90 -10.98
N THR A 34 47.33 1.22 -10.67
CA THR A 34 48.04 2.46 -11.01
C THR A 34 48.57 2.44 -12.46
N MET A 35 48.83 3.65 -12.98
CA MET A 35 49.56 4.05 -14.21
C MET A 35 48.67 4.21 -15.47
N ALA A 36 48.64 5.33 -16.23
CA ALA A 36 49.59 6.42 -16.40
C ALA A 36 48.95 7.70 -17.00
N LYS A 37 49.42 8.87 -16.50
CA LYS A 37 49.86 10.09 -17.21
C LYS A 37 48.89 10.90 -18.10
N GLY A 38 48.67 12.18 -17.71
CA GLY A 38 48.21 13.24 -18.62
C GLY A 38 47.85 14.58 -17.95
N ASN A 39 48.83 15.49 -17.86
CA ASN A 39 48.83 16.90 -17.42
C ASN A 39 47.52 17.73 -17.43
N GLY A 40 47.34 18.58 -16.39
CA GLY A 40 46.59 19.86 -16.48
C GLY A 40 46.27 20.54 -15.14
N LYS A 41 47.18 21.42 -14.67
CA LYS A 41 47.18 22.51 -13.65
C LYS A 41 45.90 22.89 -12.82
N PRO A 42 46.07 23.46 -11.61
CA PRO A 42 45.12 23.42 -10.50
C PRO A 42 44.20 24.65 -10.42
N SER A 43 43.03 24.47 -9.80
CA SER A 43 42.28 25.56 -9.18
C SER A 43 41.89 25.14 -7.75
N SER A 44 42.36 25.93 -6.80
CA SER A 44 42.10 25.83 -5.37
C SER A 44 40.75 26.46 -5.07
N VAL A 45 39.80 25.73 -4.48
CA VAL A 45 38.76 26.31 -3.62
C VAL A 45 38.48 25.35 -2.47
N GLU A 46 38.81 25.85 -1.29
CA GLU A 46 38.28 25.57 0.05
C GLU A 46 37.20 24.48 0.18
N SER A 47 37.52 23.47 0.98
CA SER A 47 36.59 22.54 1.61
C SER A 47 35.71 23.25 2.64
N VAL A 48 34.41 23.28 2.41
CA VAL A 48 33.38 23.46 3.45
C VAL A 48 32.66 22.11 3.56
N PRO A 49 32.71 21.40 4.71
CA PRO A 49 31.75 20.35 4.97
C PRO A 49 30.42 21.06 5.23
N GLU A 50 29.57 21.10 4.21
CA GLU A 50 28.16 21.43 4.40
C GLU A 50 27.55 20.25 5.13
N GLU A 51 27.44 20.41 6.45
CA GLU A 51 26.64 19.57 7.31
C GLU A 51 25.18 19.79 6.85
N VAL A 52 24.75 18.97 5.88
CA VAL A 52 23.34 18.88 5.50
C VAL A 52 22.63 18.29 6.71
N LEU A 53 22.20 19.16 7.60
CA LEU A 53 21.10 18.89 8.50
C LEU A 53 19.91 18.54 7.60
N GLU A 54 19.67 17.25 7.43
CA GLU A 54 18.35 16.76 7.03
C GLU A 54 17.41 17.25 8.13
N GLU A 55 16.79 18.40 7.92
CA GLU A 55 15.61 18.79 8.67
C GLU A 55 14.59 17.68 8.40
N GLU A 56 14.40 16.78 9.37
CA GLU A 56 13.27 15.87 9.36
C GLU A 56 12.01 16.73 9.34
N SER A 57 11.47 16.93 8.15
CA SER A 57 10.27 17.73 7.96
C SER A 57 9.10 16.91 8.50
N SER A 58 8.84 17.01 9.80
CA SER A 58 7.66 16.45 10.43
C SER A 58 6.42 17.06 9.76
N ILE A 59 5.62 16.24 9.08
CA ILE A 59 4.32 16.66 8.56
C ILE A 59 3.31 16.67 9.70
N SER A 60 2.44 17.67 9.73
CA SER A 60 1.34 17.67 10.70
C SER A 60 0.34 16.56 10.37
N HIS A 61 -0.37 16.08 11.38
CA HIS A 61 -1.47 15.12 11.19
C HIS A 61 -2.53 15.63 10.18
N GLU A 62 -2.85 16.91 10.22
CA GLU A 62 -3.84 17.51 9.32
C GLU A 62 -3.36 17.47 7.86
N ASP A 63 -2.10 17.86 7.61
CA ASP A 63 -1.52 17.82 6.26
C ASP A 63 -1.43 16.38 5.74
N PHE A 64 -1.07 15.44 6.62
CA PHE A 64 -1.07 14.01 6.31
C PHE A 64 -2.46 13.54 5.87
N ILE A 65 -3.50 13.81 6.69
CA ILE A 65 -4.88 13.40 6.39
C ILE A 65 -5.35 14.02 5.08
N GLY A 66 -5.13 15.32 4.88
CA GLY A 66 -5.49 16.01 3.63
C GLY A 66 -4.86 15.37 2.40
N ASN A 67 -3.55 15.08 2.46
CA ASN A 67 -2.82 14.42 1.37
C ASN A 67 -3.35 12.99 1.09
N MET A 68 -3.64 12.24 2.15
CA MET A 68 -4.20 10.88 2.02
C MET A 68 -5.61 10.90 1.41
N MET A 69 -6.44 11.88 1.78
CA MET A 69 -7.81 12.00 1.29
C MET A 69 -7.89 12.30 -0.20
N VAL A 70 -7.02 13.18 -0.71
CA VAL A 70 -6.94 13.46 -2.16
C VAL A 70 -6.67 12.17 -2.96
N GLN A 71 -5.74 11.35 -2.47
CA GLN A 71 -5.39 10.10 -3.13
C GLN A 71 -6.45 9.00 -2.92
N ALA A 72 -7.05 8.92 -1.74
CA ALA A 72 -8.12 7.98 -1.44
C ALA A 72 -9.34 8.19 -2.35
N GLU A 73 -9.76 9.45 -2.55
CA GLU A 73 -10.87 9.79 -3.45
C GLU A 73 -10.51 9.42 -4.91
N LYS A 74 -9.31 9.80 -5.36
CA LYS A 74 -8.82 9.47 -6.71
C LYS A 74 -8.84 7.95 -6.95
N ASN A 75 -8.29 7.17 -6.02
CA ASN A 75 -8.21 5.72 -6.13
C ASN A 75 -9.59 5.06 -6.09
N ALA A 76 -10.51 5.57 -5.27
CA ALA A 76 -11.90 5.11 -5.28
C ALA A 76 -12.57 5.33 -6.64
N TYR A 77 -12.38 6.50 -7.26
CA TYR A 77 -12.93 6.81 -8.57
C TYR A 77 -12.34 6.01 -9.70
N GLU A 78 -11.04 5.77 -9.67
CA GLU A 78 -10.40 4.87 -10.60
C GLU A 78 -10.98 3.45 -10.47
N LYS A 79 -11.15 2.94 -9.24
CA LYS A 79 -11.78 1.63 -8.98
C LYS A 79 -13.20 1.54 -9.55
N PHE A 80 -14.03 2.55 -9.32
CA PHE A 80 -15.41 2.59 -9.80
C PHE A 80 -15.47 2.66 -11.34
N GLY A 81 -14.50 3.35 -11.95
CA GLY A 81 -14.46 3.53 -13.39
C GLY A 81 -15.65 4.34 -13.92
N THR A 82 -15.76 4.42 -15.24
CA THR A 82 -16.70 5.35 -15.90
C THR A 82 -18.16 4.93 -15.81
N LYS A 83 -18.47 3.67 -15.48
CA LYS A 83 -19.84 3.15 -15.39
C LYS A 83 -20.43 3.25 -13.99
N ILE A 84 -19.65 2.97 -12.95
CA ILE A 84 -20.15 2.94 -11.57
C ILE A 84 -20.07 4.34 -10.94
N LYS A 85 -18.95 5.04 -11.13
CA LYS A 85 -18.70 6.36 -10.54
C LYS A 85 -19.89 7.32 -10.70
N PRO A 86 -20.38 7.64 -11.92
CA PRO A 86 -21.40 8.68 -12.08
C PRO A 86 -22.74 8.35 -11.42
N VAL A 87 -22.98 7.10 -11.05
CA VAL A 87 -24.21 6.67 -10.39
C VAL A 87 -24.13 6.82 -8.88
N ILE A 88 -22.96 6.55 -8.29
CA ILE A 88 -22.79 6.48 -6.83
C ILE A 88 -21.96 7.63 -6.24
N GLU A 89 -21.42 8.53 -7.08
CA GLU A 89 -20.45 9.56 -6.66
C GLU A 89 -21.00 10.45 -5.53
N ASP A 90 -22.24 10.92 -5.64
CA ASP A 90 -22.83 11.83 -4.66
C ASP A 90 -23.04 11.15 -3.29
N GLU A 91 -23.54 9.91 -3.28
CA GLU A 91 -23.71 9.12 -2.06
C GLU A 91 -22.35 8.71 -1.47
N PHE A 92 -21.37 8.39 -2.32
CA PHE A 92 -20.02 8.08 -1.87
C PHE A 92 -19.37 9.28 -1.19
N LYS A 93 -19.43 10.47 -1.80
CA LYS A 93 -18.89 11.72 -1.24
C LYS A 93 -19.57 12.10 0.07
N SER A 94 -20.88 11.92 0.17
CA SER A 94 -21.64 12.37 1.34
C SER A 94 -21.65 11.38 2.50
N LEU A 95 -21.60 10.06 2.23
CA LEU A 95 -21.81 9.03 3.24
C LEU A 95 -20.55 8.22 3.57
N ILE A 96 -19.70 7.94 2.57
CA ILE A 96 -18.58 7.01 2.70
C ILE A 96 -17.26 7.76 2.90
N LEU A 97 -16.99 8.78 2.08
CA LEU A 97 -15.72 9.50 2.11
C LEU A 97 -15.41 10.15 3.47
N PRO A 98 -16.38 10.77 4.20
CA PRO A 98 -16.10 11.30 5.54
C PRO A 98 -15.76 10.22 6.57
N LYS A 99 -16.24 8.99 6.38
CA LYS A 99 -15.91 7.86 7.27
C LYS A 99 -14.54 7.27 6.94
N ILE A 100 -14.12 7.31 5.68
CA ILE A 100 -12.75 6.99 5.28
C ILE A 100 -11.79 7.97 5.95
N GLU A 101 -12.07 9.27 5.86
CA GLU A 101 -11.28 10.32 6.53
C GLU A 101 -11.15 10.05 8.02
N LYS A 102 -12.28 9.80 8.69
CA LYS A 102 -12.29 9.44 10.11
C LYS A 102 -11.43 8.21 10.40
N ALA A 103 -11.55 7.15 9.61
CA ALA A 103 -10.78 5.93 9.82
C ALA A 103 -9.26 6.16 9.63
N ILE A 104 -8.88 7.01 8.66
CA ILE A 104 -7.48 7.41 8.46
C ILE A 104 -7.00 8.23 9.66
N ALA A 105 -7.76 9.23 10.10
CA ALA A 105 -7.42 10.07 11.24
C ALA A 105 -7.27 9.24 12.54
N ASP A 106 -8.23 8.37 12.83
CA ASP A 106 -8.19 7.48 14.01
C ASP A 106 -6.97 6.53 13.99
N THR A 107 -6.54 6.13 12.80
CA THR A 107 -5.36 5.26 12.62
C THR A 107 -4.07 6.07 12.72
N ALA A 108 -4.02 7.27 12.15
CA ALA A 108 -2.84 8.15 12.14
C ALA A 108 -2.41 8.59 13.55
N VAL A 109 -3.38 8.86 14.45
CA VAL A 109 -3.12 9.23 15.86
C VAL A 109 -2.28 8.19 16.62
N GLN A 110 -2.18 6.97 16.11
CA GLN A 110 -1.43 5.88 16.73
C GLN A 110 0.04 5.85 16.28
N PHE A 111 0.43 6.76 15.38
CA PHE A 111 1.79 6.94 14.91
C PHE A 111 2.34 8.29 15.41
N PRO A 112 3.61 8.33 15.84
CA PRO A 112 4.33 9.59 16.00
C PRO A 112 4.31 10.42 14.71
N GLU A 113 4.35 11.76 14.82
CA GLU A 113 4.34 12.65 13.65
C GLU A 113 5.52 12.42 12.70
N GLU A 114 6.69 12.11 13.27
CA GLU A 114 7.90 11.70 12.53
C GLU A 114 7.65 10.47 11.63
N ASP A 115 6.86 9.50 12.10
CA ASP A 115 6.55 8.28 11.36
C ASP A 115 5.52 8.50 10.24
N LEU A 116 4.66 9.52 10.34
CA LEU A 116 3.62 9.79 9.33
C LEU A 116 4.22 10.05 7.94
N THR A 117 5.42 10.62 7.89
CA THR A 117 6.15 10.89 6.63
C THR A 117 6.46 9.60 5.84
N SER A 118 6.57 8.47 6.53
CA SER A 118 6.85 7.17 5.93
C SER A 118 5.60 6.42 5.47
N LEU A 119 4.41 6.87 5.88
CA LEU A 119 3.16 6.24 5.50
C LEU A 119 2.74 6.73 4.11
N THR A 120 2.42 5.79 3.22
CA THR A 120 1.98 6.08 1.86
C THR A 120 0.73 5.29 1.50
N ILE A 121 0.01 5.76 0.50
CA ILE A 121 -1.19 5.12 -0.03
C ILE A 121 -0.88 4.40 -1.35
N SER A 122 -1.39 3.18 -1.49
CA SER A 122 -1.20 2.40 -2.71
C SER A 122 -2.02 2.91 -3.87
N GLU A 123 -1.56 2.62 -5.08
CA GLU A 123 -2.40 2.70 -6.28
C GLU A 123 -3.53 1.66 -6.26
N VAL A 124 -4.49 1.84 -7.17
CA VAL A 124 -5.57 0.87 -7.38
C VAL A 124 -5.01 -0.43 -7.96
N PRO A 125 -5.37 -1.60 -7.42
CA PRO A 125 -4.93 -2.87 -8.00
C PRO A 125 -5.39 -3.02 -9.45
N GLN A 126 -4.45 -3.35 -10.36
CA GLN A 126 -4.74 -3.56 -11.78
C GLN A 126 -5.79 -4.66 -12.03
N TYR A 127 -5.94 -5.60 -11.09
CA TYR A 127 -6.96 -6.63 -11.14
C TYR A 127 -8.31 -6.08 -10.69
N ALA A 128 -9.13 -5.69 -11.67
CA ALA A 128 -10.48 -5.20 -11.48
C ALA A 128 -11.29 -6.02 -10.45
N LYS A 129 -11.21 -7.35 -10.46
CA LYS A 129 -12.09 -8.26 -9.70
C LYS A 129 -11.91 -8.26 -8.18
N THR A 130 -10.85 -7.67 -7.64
CA THR A 130 -10.60 -7.71 -6.19
C THR A 130 -11.55 -6.77 -5.44
N GLU A 131 -11.76 -7.02 -4.14
CA GLU A 131 -12.51 -6.10 -3.26
C GLU A 131 -11.67 -4.87 -2.87
N LYS A 132 -10.34 -5.00 -2.93
CA LYS A 132 -9.40 -3.93 -2.56
C LYS A 132 -9.57 -2.69 -3.45
N ILE A 133 -9.71 -1.54 -2.80
CA ILE A 133 -9.66 -0.21 -3.43
C ILE A 133 -8.23 0.31 -3.31
N PHE A 134 -7.77 0.54 -2.09
CA PHE A 134 -6.41 0.98 -1.75
C PHE A 134 -6.06 0.53 -0.32
N HIS A 135 -4.83 0.78 0.09
CA HIS A 135 -4.38 0.63 1.46
C HIS A 135 -3.33 1.70 1.77
N ILE A 136 -3.19 2.05 3.04
CA ILE A 136 -2.06 2.83 3.54
C ILE A 136 -1.08 1.83 4.16
N TYR A 137 0.21 1.99 3.86
CA TYR A 137 1.29 1.14 4.34
C TYR A 137 2.53 1.97 4.70
N ASP A 138 3.37 1.45 5.58
CA ASP A 138 4.66 2.04 5.90
C ASP A 138 5.67 1.67 4.81
N GLN A 139 6.27 2.66 4.14
CA GLN A 139 7.22 2.43 3.06
C GLN A 139 8.53 1.79 3.52
N ARG A 140 8.90 1.94 4.80
CA ARG A 140 10.14 1.40 5.38
C ARG A 140 10.05 -0.10 5.57
N SER A 141 8.91 -0.59 6.10
CA SER A 141 8.68 -2.01 6.36
C SER A 141 7.95 -2.72 5.22
N GLY A 142 7.18 -1.99 4.42
CA GLY A 142 6.24 -2.54 3.44
C GLY A 142 4.99 -3.14 4.08
N GLU A 143 4.76 -2.90 5.38
CA GLU A 143 3.62 -3.44 6.11
C GLU A 143 2.39 -2.53 5.98
N ASP A 144 1.26 -3.16 5.68
CA ASP A 144 -0.03 -2.47 5.65
C ASP A 144 -0.38 -1.94 7.04
N VAL A 145 -1.02 -0.76 7.07
CA VAL A 145 -1.53 -0.13 8.29
C VAL A 145 -3.07 -0.20 8.30
N ILE A 146 -3.69 0.19 7.18
CA ILE A 146 -5.14 0.15 7.00
C ILE A 146 -5.49 -0.15 5.54
N ARG A 147 -6.50 -1.00 5.31
CA ARG A 147 -6.94 -1.45 3.98
C ARG A 147 -8.39 -1.07 3.76
N PHE A 148 -8.70 -0.46 2.62
CA PHE A 148 -10.05 -0.04 2.26
C PHE A 148 -10.59 -0.86 1.09
N HIS A 149 -11.74 -1.48 1.30
CA HIS A 149 -12.34 -2.46 0.41
C HIS A 149 -13.78 -2.10 0.05
N VAL A 150 -14.26 -2.63 -1.07
CA VAL A 150 -15.66 -2.58 -1.50
C VAL A 150 -16.11 -3.92 -2.05
N ARG A 151 -17.25 -4.42 -1.55
CA ARG A 151 -17.91 -5.63 -2.06
C ARG A 151 -19.14 -5.29 -2.88
N LYS A 152 -19.53 -6.21 -3.76
CA LYS A 152 -20.84 -6.18 -4.40
C LYS A 152 -21.74 -7.17 -3.67
N ASP A 153 -22.62 -6.65 -2.83
CA ASP A 153 -23.54 -7.46 -2.06
C ASP A 153 -24.85 -7.64 -2.84
N HIS A 154 -25.49 -8.80 -2.69
CA HIS A 154 -26.79 -9.09 -3.30
C HIS A 154 -27.69 -9.83 -2.30
N PRO A 155 -28.31 -9.10 -1.35
CA PRO A 155 -29.25 -9.69 -0.41
C PRO A 155 -30.43 -10.36 -1.14
N PRO A 156 -30.93 -11.52 -0.67
CA PRO A 156 -32.02 -12.22 -1.32
C PRO A 156 -33.28 -11.35 -1.48
N LYS A 157 -33.86 -11.37 -2.68
CA LYS A 157 -35.06 -10.60 -3.08
C LYS A 157 -34.89 -9.08 -3.07
N ASP A 158 -33.68 -8.58 -2.86
CA ASP A 158 -33.41 -7.16 -2.97
C ASP A 158 -32.71 -6.80 -4.29
N GLY A 159 -31.93 -5.72 -4.33
CA GLY A 159 -31.02 -5.41 -5.42
C GLY A 159 -29.57 -5.65 -5.04
N TYR A 160 -28.69 -4.99 -5.78
CA TYR A 160 -27.26 -4.98 -5.55
C TYR A 160 -26.85 -3.75 -4.75
N TYR A 161 -25.82 -3.92 -3.93
CA TYR A 161 -25.25 -2.87 -3.11
C TYR A 161 -23.73 -2.88 -3.24
N PHE A 162 -23.12 -1.71 -3.09
CA PHE A 162 -21.71 -1.59 -2.82
C PHE A 162 -21.49 -1.40 -1.33
N ASN A 163 -20.93 -2.40 -0.65
CA ASN A 163 -20.62 -2.33 0.77
C ASN A 163 -19.14 -1.96 0.97
N PHE A 164 -18.90 -0.84 1.62
CA PHE A 164 -17.58 -0.31 1.90
C PHE A 164 -17.17 -0.67 3.31
N HIS A 165 -15.94 -1.14 3.47
CA HIS A 165 -15.39 -1.49 4.78
C HIS A 165 -13.88 -1.30 4.79
N TYR A 166 -13.31 -1.28 5.99
CA TYR A 166 -11.87 -1.30 6.16
C TYR A 166 -11.41 -2.37 7.12
N HIS A 167 -10.12 -2.69 7.02
CA HIS A 167 -9.39 -3.55 7.93
C HIS A 167 -8.19 -2.79 8.46
N THR A 168 -7.82 -2.99 9.72
CA THR A 168 -6.71 -2.26 10.33
C THR A 168 -5.74 -3.22 11.03
N VAL A 169 -4.48 -2.81 11.13
CA VAL A 169 -3.44 -3.57 11.82
C VAL A 169 -3.80 -3.84 13.30
N HIS A 170 -4.62 -3.00 13.94
CA HIS A 170 -4.99 -3.14 15.36
C HIS A 170 -5.74 -4.44 15.70
N ASP A 171 -6.48 -4.99 14.73
CA ASP A 171 -7.14 -6.29 14.88
C ASP A 171 -6.50 -7.37 13.98
N GLN A 172 -5.27 -7.14 13.52
CA GLN A 172 -4.56 -8.01 12.58
C GLN A 172 -5.35 -8.26 11.29
N PHE A 173 -6.07 -7.23 10.83
CA PHE A 173 -6.92 -7.25 9.65
C PHE A 173 -8.06 -8.28 9.68
N GLN A 174 -8.53 -8.68 10.86
CA GLN A 174 -9.58 -9.69 11.00
C GLN A 174 -10.98 -9.10 10.93
N ALA A 175 -11.20 -7.90 11.49
CA ALA A 175 -12.53 -7.30 11.50
C ALA A 175 -12.83 -6.59 10.18
N HIS A 176 -14.10 -6.62 9.78
CA HIS A 176 -14.63 -5.77 8.71
C HIS A 176 -15.31 -4.58 9.37
N HIS A 177 -14.63 -3.44 9.43
CA HIS A 177 -15.21 -2.21 9.98
C HIS A 177 -16.08 -1.56 8.91
N ASP A 178 -17.38 -1.49 9.14
CA ASP A 178 -18.35 -1.00 8.17
C ASP A 178 -18.23 0.52 7.97
N LEU A 179 -18.09 0.93 6.70
CA LEU A 179 -18.19 2.32 6.26
C LEU A 179 -19.59 2.60 5.69
N GLY A 180 -20.37 1.57 5.40
CA GLY A 180 -21.74 1.67 4.92
C GLY A 180 -21.93 1.10 3.52
N SER A 181 -23.16 1.19 3.04
CA SER A 181 -23.57 0.59 1.77
C SER A 181 -24.30 1.60 0.89
N ILE A 182 -24.03 1.55 -0.41
CA ILE A 182 -24.73 2.34 -1.43
C ILE A 182 -25.55 1.39 -2.30
N TYR A 183 -26.82 1.72 -2.54
CA TYR A 183 -27.67 0.93 -3.42
C TYR A 183 -27.28 1.14 -4.88
N TRP A 184 -27.20 0.06 -5.66
CA TRP A 184 -26.98 0.13 -7.09
C TRP A 184 -28.31 0.11 -7.84
N ASP A 185 -28.89 -1.08 -7.99
CA ASP A 185 -30.13 -1.35 -8.73
C ASP A 185 -30.50 -2.84 -8.54
N LYS A 186 -31.63 -3.29 -9.10
CA LYS A 186 -32.01 -4.70 -9.22
C LYS A 186 -31.15 -5.46 -10.25
N ASN A 187 -30.52 -4.78 -11.21
CA ASN A 187 -29.64 -5.42 -12.19
C ASN A 187 -28.22 -5.61 -11.64
N THR A 188 -27.47 -6.57 -12.19
CA THR A 188 -26.09 -6.79 -11.76
C THR A 188 -25.22 -5.60 -12.14
N PRO A 189 -24.47 -5.00 -11.18
CA PRO A 189 -23.53 -3.93 -11.49
C PRO A 189 -22.44 -4.40 -12.43
N PRO A 190 -21.88 -3.51 -13.27
CA PRO A 190 -20.79 -3.86 -14.18
C PRO A 190 -19.54 -4.29 -13.41
N GLN A 191 -18.55 -4.80 -14.15
CA GLN A 191 -17.22 -5.04 -13.57
C GLN A 191 -16.56 -3.70 -13.19
N TRP A 192 -15.74 -3.74 -12.14
CA TRP A 192 -14.90 -2.62 -11.74
C TRP A 192 -14.02 -2.19 -12.92
N MET A 193 -13.71 -0.90 -13.02
CA MET A 193 -12.90 -0.34 -14.10
C MET A 193 -13.40 -0.65 -15.53
N SER A 194 -14.67 -1.03 -15.72
CA SER A 194 -15.20 -1.27 -17.07
C SER A 194 -15.18 0.03 -17.86
N VAL A 195 -14.37 0.06 -18.91
CA VAL A 195 -14.49 1.06 -19.99
C VAL A 195 -15.72 0.74 -20.85
N SER A 196 -16.19 1.75 -21.59
CA SER A 196 -17.39 1.72 -22.42
C SER A 196 -17.47 0.46 -23.28
#